data_AF-A0A1V5K6U1-F1
#
_entry.id   AF-A0A1V5K6U1-F1
#
_cell.length_a   1.000
_cell.length_b   1.000
_cell.length_c   1.000
_cell.angle_alpha   90.00
_cell.angle_beta   90.00
_cell.angle_gamma   90.00
#
_symmetry.space_group_name_H-M   'P 1'
#
loop_
_entity.id
_entity.type
_entity.pdbx_description
1 polymer ?
#
loop_
_entity_poly.entity_id
_entity_poly.type
_entity_poly.pdbx_seq_one_letter_code
_entity_poly.pdbx_strand_id
1 'polypeptide(L)'
;MNKECNETKELILDFVYGEIEDKAAAEKVKSHIDTCKECADLYASYKKIADTASEMKVDFPDSVWDMHRKGIHEKIEAQKSRKFGFLTGLFHSRNFKRAGIATIMAVFVAGAAFQYIKTQDNMRRQAELTEKMEMIQNMEILERLDFYESLSRTNGA
;
A
#
# COMPACT_ATOMS: atom_id res chain seq x y z
N MET A 1 6.76 -11.93 27.70
CA MET A 1 6.33 -10.80 26.85
C MET A 1 4.82 -10.72 26.96
N ASN A 2 4.26 -9.58 27.40
CA ASN A 2 2.84 -9.46 27.71
C ASN A 2 2.05 -9.21 26.42
N LYS A 3 0.86 -9.82 26.26
CA LYS A 3 0.07 -9.72 25.01
C LYS A 3 -0.24 -8.26 24.65
N GLU A 4 -0.58 -7.46 25.65
CA GLU A 4 -0.87 -6.03 25.52
C GLU A 4 0.33 -5.20 25.04
N CYS A 5 1.56 -5.62 25.36
CA CYS A 5 2.75 -4.94 24.85
C CYS A 5 2.92 -5.15 23.35
N ASN A 6 2.62 -6.34 22.83
CA ASN A 6 2.72 -6.60 21.39
C ASN A 6 1.65 -5.80 20.63
N GLU A 7 0.40 -5.85 21.10
CA GLU A 7 -0.71 -5.08 20.53
C GLU A 7 -0.41 -3.58 20.55
N THR A 8 0.17 -3.07 21.63
CA THR A 8 0.58 -1.66 21.71
C THR A 8 1.71 -1.36 20.73
N LYS A 9 2.76 -2.20 20.65
CA LYS A 9 3.89 -1.99 19.74
C LYS A 9 3.47 -1.90 18.27
N GLU A 10 2.45 -2.65 17.86
CA GLU A 10 1.88 -2.58 16.52
C GLU A 10 1.17 -1.23 16.26
N LEU A 11 0.54 -0.65 17.28
CA LEU A 11 -0.27 0.57 17.17
C LEU A 11 0.48 1.88 17.50
N ILE A 12 1.70 1.83 18.06
CA ILE A 12 2.43 3.05 18.45
C ILE A 12 2.71 3.95 17.25
N LEU A 13 3.02 3.40 16.06
CA LEU A 13 3.27 4.22 14.87
C LEU A 13 2.02 4.98 14.44
N ASP A 14 0.89 4.28 14.31
CA ASP A 14 -0.40 4.87 13.97
C ASP A 14 -0.80 5.93 15.02
N PHE A 15 -0.51 5.68 16.30
CA PHE A 15 -0.74 6.65 17.37
C PHE A 15 0.13 7.92 17.21
N VAL A 16 1.40 7.79 16.82
CA VAL A 16 2.32 8.92 16.59
C VAL A 16 1.84 9.81 15.43
N TYR A 17 1.34 9.21 14.35
CA TYR A 17 0.83 9.94 13.19
C TYR A 17 -0.65 10.36 13.32
N GLY A 18 -1.34 9.93 14.38
CA GLY A 18 -2.75 10.26 14.62
C GLY A 18 -3.71 9.51 13.69
N GLU A 19 -3.32 8.33 13.21
CA GLU A 19 -4.09 7.50 12.28
C GLU A 19 -5.07 6.56 12.99
N ILE A 20 -5.04 6.48 14.32
CA ILE A 20 -6.01 5.69 15.10
C ILE A 20 -7.35 6.44 15.16
N GLU A 21 -8.31 5.99 14.36
CA GLU A 21 -9.67 6.55 14.32
C GLU A 21 -10.50 6.20 15.58
N ASP A 22 -10.27 5.02 16.16
CA ASP A 22 -10.95 4.59 17.38
C ASP A 22 -10.35 5.25 18.63
N LYS A 23 -11.11 6.15 19.24
CA LYS A 23 -10.73 6.84 20.48
C LYS A 23 -10.44 5.88 21.63
N ALA A 24 -11.16 4.77 21.73
CA ALA A 24 -10.94 3.79 22.79
C ALA A 24 -9.61 3.05 22.61
N ALA A 25 -9.24 2.73 21.37
CA ALA A 25 -7.95 2.15 21.04
C ALA A 25 -6.80 3.15 21.30
N ALA A 26 -6.97 4.41 20.91
CA ALA A 26 -5.97 5.46 21.16
C ALA A 26 -5.71 5.67 22.66
N GLU A 27 -6.77 5.72 23.48
CA GLU A 27 -6.61 5.87 24.93
C GLU A 27 -5.96 4.64 25.59
N LYS A 28 -6.25 3.43 25.09
CA LYS A 28 -5.57 2.21 25.54
C LYS A 28 -4.07 2.27 25.27
N VAL A 29 -3.66 2.61 24.05
CA VAL A 29 -2.25 2.76 23.67
C VAL A 29 -1.56 3.80 24.56
N LYS A 30 -2.20 4.96 24.74
CA LYS A 30 -1.69 6.02 25.62
C LYS A 30 -1.52 5.54 27.07
N SER A 31 -2.53 4.90 27.64
CA SER A 31 -2.46 4.38 29.02
C SER A 31 -1.37 3.32 29.21
N HIS A 32 -1.12 2.51 28.18
CA HIS A 32 -0.06 1.51 28.20
C HIS A 32 1.32 2.16 28.08
N ILE A 33 1.48 3.17 27.21
CA ILE A 33 2.71 3.97 27.10
C ILE A 33 3.05 4.62 28.45
N ASP A 34 2.06 5.17 29.16
CA ASP A 34 2.27 5.84 30.45
C ASP A 34 2.73 4.89 31.58
N THR A 35 2.45 3.58 31.44
CA THR A 35 2.71 2.58 32.47
C THR A 35 3.83 1.59 32.12
N CYS A 36 4.18 1.45 30.84
CA CYS A 36 5.16 0.49 30.35
C CYS A 36 6.39 1.21 29.80
N LYS A 37 7.53 1.09 30.50
CA LYS A 37 8.80 1.73 30.13
C LYS A 37 9.26 1.36 28.71
N GLU A 38 9.18 0.09 28.32
CA GLU A 38 9.60 -0.34 26.98
C GLU A 38 8.78 0.33 25.87
N CYS A 39 7.47 0.42 26.06
CA CYS A 39 6.57 1.05 25.09
C CYS A 39 6.74 2.58 25.08
N ALA A 40 7.04 3.19 26.24
CA ALA A 40 7.39 4.61 26.35
C ALA A 40 8.69 4.96 25.59
N ASP A 41 9.73 4.15 25.75
CA ASP A 41 11.01 4.35 25.05
C ASP A 41 10.82 4.22 23.53
N LEU A 42 10.02 3.24 23.08
CA LEU A 42 9.70 3.07 21.67
C LEU A 42 8.89 4.25 21.12
N TYR A 43 7.84 4.68 21.83
CA TYR A 43 7.05 5.86 21.47
C TYR A 43 7.93 7.11 21.34
N ALA A 44 8.80 7.37 22.31
CA ALA A 44 9.70 8.51 22.27
C ALA A 44 10.63 8.49 21.05
N SER A 45 11.11 7.30 20.65
CA SER A 45 11.95 7.15 19.46
C SER A 45 11.21 7.51 18.17
N TYR A 46 9.99 7.02 17.98
CA TYR A 46 9.17 7.31 16.80
C TYR A 46 8.70 8.76 16.78
N LYS A 47 8.31 9.29 17.94
CA LYS A 47 7.91 10.69 18.06
C LYS A 47 9.03 11.63 17.65
N LYS A 48 10.26 11.37 18.10
CA LYS A 48 11.45 12.14 17.68
C LYS A 48 11.69 12.10 16.16
N ILE A 49 11.52 10.94 15.54
CA ILE A 49 11.66 10.79 14.08
C ILE A 49 10.57 11.60 13.36
N ALA A 50 9.32 11.47 13.78
CA ALA A 50 8.19 12.20 13.19
C ALA A 50 8.36 13.72 13.33
N ASP A 51 8.79 14.19 14.50
CA ASP A 51 9.04 15.61 14.74
C ASP A 51 10.17 16.12 13.84
N THR A 52 11.29 15.38 13.76
CA THR A 52 12.41 15.71 12.87
C THR A 52 11.97 15.78 11.41
N ALA A 53 11.20 14.78 10.95
CA ALA A 53 10.69 14.74 9.58
C ALA A 53 9.72 15.90 9.29
N SER A 54 8.91 16.30 10.26
CA SER A 54 7.97 17.42 10.11
C SER A 54 8.67 18.78 9.99
N GLU A 55 9.84 18.93 10.60
CA GLU A 55 10.66 20.14 10.53
C GLU A 55 11.48 20.23 9.23
N MET A 56 11.64 19.11 8.52
CA MET A 56 12.32 19.09 7.22
C MET A 56 11.48 19.82 6.16
N LYS A 57 11.76 21.11 5.99
CA LYS A 57 11.28 21.88 4.85
C LYS A 57 12.12 21.54 3.62
N VAL A 58 11.61 20.63 2.81
CA VAL A 58 12.18 20.36 1.49
C VAL A 58 11.50 21.30 0.49
N ASP A 59 12.24 22.31 0.04
CA ASP A 59 11.80 23.20 -1.03
C ASP A 59 12.11 22.54 -2.37
N PHE A 60 11.09 21.97 -3.01
CA PHE A 60 11.24 21.36 -4.32
C PHE A 60 11.11 22.42 -5.41
N PRO A 61 11.94 22.37 -6.47
CA PRO A 61 11.82 23.29 -7.59
C PRO A 61 10.47 23.10 -8.30
N ASP A 62 9.95 24.17 -8.91
CA ASP A 62 8.65 24.18 -9.60
C ASP A 62 8.49 23.05 -10.62
N SER A 63 9.58 22.64 -11.28
CA SER A 63 9.60 21.54 -12.24
C SER A 63 9.18 20.20 -11.65
N VAL A 64 9.51 19.94 -10.38
CA VAL A 64 9.11 18.72 -9.66
C VAL A 64 7.61 18.77 -9.34
N TRP A 65 7.11 19.93 -8.93
CA TRP A 65 5.68 20.15 -8.70
C TRP A 65 4.86 20.03 -9.98
N ASP A 66 5.37 20.53 -11.11
CA ASP A 66 4.74 20.40 -12.42
C ASP A 66 4.64 18.94 -12.86
N MET A 67 5.72 18.17 -12.68
CA MET A 67 5.70 16.73 -12.95
C MET A 67 4.67 16.00 -12.09
N HIS A 68 4.60 16.33 -10.80
CA HIS A 68 3.62 15.75 -9.89
C HIS A 68 2.18 16.08 -10.28
N ARG A 69 1.90 17.37 -10.58
CA ARG A 69 0.59 17.84 -11.05
C ARG A 69 0.17 17.14 -12.34
N LYS A 70 1.09 17.00 -13.30
CA LYS A 70 0.83 16.30 -14.56
C LYS A 70 0.45 14.83 -14.32
N GLY A 71 1.17 14.13 -13.44
CA GLY A 71 0.84 12.76 -13.06
C GLY A 71 -0.52 12.60 -12.38
N ILE A 72 -0.93 13.57 -11.55
CA ILE A 72 -2.28 13.60 -10.97
C ILE A 72 -3.34 13.80 -12.06
N HIS A 73 -3.11 14.75 -12.96
CA HIS A 73 -4.05 15.07 -14.05
C HIS A 73 -4.28 13.86 -14.96
N GLU A 74 -3.21 13.20 -15.39
CA GLU A 74 -3.28 12.00 -16.23
C GLU A 74 -4.08 10.87 -15.55
N LYS A 75 -3.90 10.67 -14.25
CA LYS A 75 -4.66 9.67 -13.47
C LYS A 75 -6.16 10.01 -13.42
N ILE A 76 -6.50 11.28 -13.24
CA ILE A 76 -7.90 11.74 -13.21
C ILE A 76 -8.54 11.57 -14.61
N GLU A 77 -7.84 11.93 -15.67
CA GLU A 77 -8.32 11.76 -17.05
C GLU A 77 -8.50 10.29 -17.43
N ALA A 78 -7.56 9.42 -17.06
CA ALA A 78 -7.67 7.99 -17.27
C ALA A 78 -8.88 7.37 -16.53
N GLN A 79 -9.25 7.91 -15.36
CA GLN A 79 -10.45 7.49 -14.65
C GLN A 79 -11.75 8.02 -15.29
N LYS A 80 -11.76 9.25 -15.79
CA LYS A 80 -12.92 9.83 -16.49
C LYS A 80 -13.20 9.09 -17.81
N SER A 81 -12.18 8.80 -18.61
CA SER A 81 -12.32 8.12 -19.90
C SER A 81 -12.81 6.67 -19.75
N ARG A 82 -12.39 5.96 -18.69
CA ARG A 82 -12.86 4.59 -18.41
C ARG A 82 -14.34 4.49 -18.04
N LYS A 83 -14.92 5.51 -17.40
CA LYS A 83 -16.34 5.46 -16.96
C LYS A 83 -17.32 5.92 -18.04
N PHE A 84 -16.90 6.78 -18.97
CA PHE A 84 -17.82 7.39 -19.94
C PHE A 84 -17.97 6.60 -21.25
N GLY A 85 -16.97 5.81 -21.67
CA GLY A 85 -17.02 5.04 -22.91
C GLY A 85 -17.96 3.82 -22.88
N PHE A 86 -18.16 3.22 -21.71
CA PHE A 86 -19.02 2.03 -21.56
C PHE A 86 -20.52 2.37 -21.44
N LEU A 87 -20.86 3.49 -20.79
CA LEU A 87 -22.25 3.88 -20.56
C LEU A 87 -22.91 4.46 -21.81
N THR A 88 -22.21 5.29 -22.59
CA THR A 88 -22.82 5.93 -23.77
C THR A 88 -23.06 4.96 -24.94
N GLY A 89 -22.26 3.90 -25.06
CA GLY A 89 -22.42 2.88 -26.10
C GLY A 89 -23.62 1.95 -25.91
N LEU A 90 -24.05 1.69 -24.66
CA LEU A 90 -25.16 0.77 -24.37
C LEU A 90 -26.54 1.41 -24.55
N PHE A 91 -26.68 2.71 -24.22
CA PHE A 91 -27.97 3.40 -24.20
C PHE A 91 -28.37 4.07 -25.53
N HIS A 92 -27.47 4.16 -26.52
CA HIS A 92 -27.75 4.83 -27.80
C HIS A 92 -28.29 3.89 -28.90
N SER A 93 -28.43 2.58 -28.64
CA SER A 93 -29.04 1.67 -29.61
C SER A 93 -30.58 1.68 -29.49
N ARG A 94 -31.26 2.12 -30.55
CA ARG A 94 -32.73 2.16 -30.68
C ARG A 94 -33.40 0.76 -30.63
N ASN A 95 -32.60 -0.31 -30.49
CA ASN A 95 -33.04 -1.71 -30.50
C ASN A 95 -33.19 -2.33 -29.09
N PHE A 96 -32.77 -1.65 -28.01
CA PHE A 96 -32.82 -2.22 -26.65
C PHE A 96 -34.26 -2.43 -26.14
N LYS A 97 -35.26 -1.77 -26.72
CA LYS A 97 -36.67 -1.94 -26.34
C LYS A 97 -37.29 -3.29 -26.75
N ARG A 98 -36.58 -4.12 -27.53
CA ARG A 98 -37.05 -5.47 -27.96
C ARG A 98 -36.16 -6.60 -27.46
N ALA A 99 -35.09 -6.29 -26.75
CA ALA A 99 -34.12 -7.27 -26.29
C ALA A 99 -34.62 -7.88 -24.97
N GLY A 100 -35.30 -9.03 -25.07
CA GLY A 100 -35.79 -9.77 -23.91
C GLY A 100 -34.66 -10.34 -23.02
N ILE A 101 -35.08 -11.02 -21.95
CA ILE A 101 -34.27 -11.60 -20.85
C ILE A 101 -32.97 -12.30 -21.32
N ALA A 102 -32.96 -12.92 -22.51
CA ALA A 102 -31.78 -13.58 -23.06
C ALA A 102 -30.57 -12.66 -23.27
N THR A 103 -30.78 -11.39 -23.66
CA THR A 103 -29.68 -10.43 -23.81
C THR A 103 -29.10 -9.99 -22.49
N ILE A 104 -29.93 -9.84 -21.46
CA ILE A 104 -29.48 -9.55 -20.09
C ILE A 104 -28.64 -10.73 -19.58
N MET A 105 -29.10 -11.97 -19.77
CA MET A 105 -28.31 -13.16 -19.40
C MET A 105 -26.98 -13.25 -20.17
N ALA A 106 -26.97 -12.96 -21.47
CA ALA A 106 -25.73 -12.97 -22.26
C ALA A 106 -24.71 -11.93 -21.75
N VAL A 107 -25.17 -10.73 -21.35
CA VAL A 107 -24.30 -9.69 -20.76
C VAL A 107 -23.78 -10.14 -19.39
N PHE A 108 -24.60 -10.77 -18.56
CA PHE A 108 -24.16 -11.30 -17.27
C PHE A 108 -23.13 -12.43 -17.44
N VAL A 109 -23.34 -13.36 -18.36
CA VAL A 109 -22.39 -14.45 -18.65
C VAL A 109 -21.08 -13.89 -19.21
N ALA A 110 -21.14 -12.94 -20.13
CA ALA A 110 -19.95 -12.28 -20.67
C ALA A 110 -19.19 -11.49 -19.59
N GLY A 111 -19.91 -10.80 -18.69
CA GLY A 111 -19.34 -10.08 -17.56
C GLY A 111 -18.66 -11.00 -16.55
N ALA A 112 -19.28 -12.15 -16.24
CA ALA A 112 -18.72 -13.16 -15.35
C ALA A 112 -17.46 -13.81 -15.94
N ALA A 113 -17.48 -14.16 -17.24
CA ALA A 113 -16.32 -14.69 -17.94
C ALA A 113 -15.17 -13.67 -17.97
N PHE A 114 -15.47 -12.39 -18.19
CA PHE A 114 -14.45 -11.32 -18.17
C PHE A 114 -13.85 -11.10 -16.78
N GLN A 115 -14.66 -11.15 -15.71
CA GLN A 115 -14.14 -11.11 -14.34
C GLN A 115 -13.26 -12.31 -14.02
N TYR A 116 -13.63 -13.50 -14.47
CA TYR A 116 -12.85 -14.72 -14.25
C TYR A 116 -11.45 -14.61 -14.87
N ILE A 117 -11.36 -14.18 -16.13
CA ILE A 117 -10.07 -13.97 -16.83
C ILE A 117 -9.23 -12.92 -16.10
N LYS A 118 -9.83 -11.78 -15.74
CA LYS A 118 -9.11 -10.70 -15.04
C LYS A 118 -8.58 -11.14 -13.67
N THR A 119 -9.31 -11.98 -12.96
CA THR A 119 -8.89 -12.54 -11.68
C THR A 119 -7.69 -13.46 -11.87
N GLN A 120 -7.67 -14.25 -12.95
CA GLN A 120 -6.54 -15.13 -13.27
C GLN A 120 -5.26 -14.36 -13.59
N ASP A 121 -5.36 -13.25 -14.34
CA ASP A 121 -4.21 -12.38 -14.64
C ASP A 121 -3.63 -11.73 -13.36
N ASN A 122 -4.49 -11.32 -12.43
CA ASN A 122 -4.05 -10.77 -11.16
C ASN A 122 -3.30 -11.82 -10.31
N MET A 123 -3.77 -13.07 -10.29
CA MET A 123 -3.08 -14.16 -9.58
C MET A 123 -1.70 -14.47 -10.19
N ARG A 124 -1.58 -14.44 -11.52
CA ARG A 124 -0.29 -14.57 -12.21
C ARG A 124 0.68 -13.44 -11.86
N ARG A 125 0.20 -12.20 -11.82
CA ARG A 125 1.03 -11.04 -11.42
C ARG A 125 1.46 -11.11 -9.96
N GLN A 126 0.60 -11.61 -9.07
CA GLN A 126 0.99 -11.85 -7.68
C GLN A 126 2.06 -12.93 -7.57
N ALA A 127 1.95 -14.04 -8.32
CA ALA A 127 2.99 -15.07 -8.34
C ALA A 127 4.34 -14.52 -8.83
N GLU A 128 4.34 -13.69 -9.88
CA GLU A 128 5.57 -13.04 -10.39
C GLU A 128 6.19 -12.06 -9.37
N LEU A 129 5.36 -11.35 -8.59
CA LEU A 129 5.83 -10.46 -7.53
C LEU A 129 6.43 -11.24 -6.36
N THR A 130 5.83 -12.38 -5.99
CA THR A 130 6.37 -13.27 -4.95
C THR A 130 7.72 -13.84 -5.38
N GLU A 131 7.85 -14.31 -6.62
CA GLU A 131 9.12 -14.81 -7.17
C GLU A 131 10.22 -13.73 -7.16
N LYS A 132 9.88 -12.49 -7.54
CA LYS A 132 10.82 -11.37 -7.47
C LYS A 132 11.19 -11.01 -6.03
N MET A 133 10.27 -11.16 -5.09
CA MET A 133 10.52 -10.92 -3.67
C MET A 133 11.49 -11.97 -3.08
N GLU A 134 11.33 -13.24 -3.44
CA GLU A 134 12.27 -14.31 -3.06
C GLU A 134 13.67 -14.07 -3.63
N MET A 135 13.77 -13.59 -4.87
CA MET A 135 15.06 -13.23 -5.49
C MET A 135 15.76 -12.09 -4.73
N ILE A 136 15.03 -11.06 -4.33
CA ILE A 136 15.58 -9.93 -3.56
C ILE A 136 16.08 -10.41 -2.19
N GLN A 137 15.31 -11.26 -1.51
CA GLN A 137 15.72 -11.81 -0.21
C GLN A 137 16.98 -12.68 -0.31
N ASN A 138 17.08 -13.50 -1.37
CA ASN A 138 18.28 -14.31 -1.61
C ASN A 138 19.50 -13.43 -1.90
N MET A 139 19.32 -12.32 -2.63
CA MET A 139 20.38 -11.35 -2.88
C MET A 139 20.87 -10.69 -1.59
N GLU A 140 19.96 -10.31 -0.69
CA GLU A 140 20.30 -9.72 0.61
C GLU A 140 21.09 -10.71 1.50
N ILE A 141 20.77 -12.01 1.45
CA ILE A 141 21.52 -13.05 2.16
C ILE A 141 22.96 -13.15 1.63
N LEU A 142 23.14 -13.12 0.31
CA LEU A 142 24.47 -13.20 -0.30
C LEU A 142 25.32 -11.97 0.03
N GLU A 143 24.75 -10.76 -0.03
CA GLU A 143 25.46 -9.54 0.39
C GLU A 143 25.88 -9.59 1.86
N ARG A 144 25.02 -10.14 2.73
CA ARG A 144 25.34 -10.33 4.15
C ARG A 144 26.47 -11.35 4.37
N LEU A 145 26.51 -12.42 3.57
CA LEU A 145 27.58 -13.41 3.63
C LEU A 145 28.93 -12.84 3.17
N ASP A 146 28.94 -12.08 2.07
CA ASP A 146 30.13 -11.36 1.58
C ASP A 146 30.64 -10.35 2.63
N PHE A 147 29.72 -9.66 3.32
CA PHE A 147 30.07 -8.78 4.42
C PHE A 147 30.77 -9.53 5.57
N TYR A 148 30.24 -10.68 6.00
CA TYR A 148 30.90 -11.48 7.04
C TYR A 148 32.24 -12.05 6.60
N GLU A 149 32.37 -12.47 5.34
CA GLU A 149 33.64 -12.91 4.78
C GLU A 149 34.67 -11.78 4.81
N SER A 150 34.28 -10.56 4.42
CA SER A 150 35.16 -9.39 4.46
C SER A 150 35.67 -9.12 5.87
N LEU A 151 34.80 -9.19 6.89
CA LEU A 151 35.18 -9.02 8.30
C LEU A 151 36.15 -10.11 8.77
N SER A 152 35.91 -11.37 8.39
CA SER A 152 36.80 -12.48 8.73
C SER A 152 38.18 -12.35 8.10
N ARG A 153 38.27 -11.83 6.88
CA ARG A 153 39.55 -11.58 6.19
C ARG A 153 40.32 -10.42 6.81
N THR A 154 39.64 -9.35 7.24
CA THR A 154 40.29 -8.23 7.95
C THR A 154 40.70 -8.54 9.38
N ASN A 155 40.03 -9.47 10.07
CA ASN A 155 40.37 -9.88 11.44
C ASN A 155 41.29 -11.11 11.51
N GLY A 156 41.69 -11.66 10.36
CA GLY A 156 42.59 -12.81 10.24
C GLY A 156 44.03 -12.47 9.84
N ALA A 157 44.43 -11.20 9.94
CA ALA A 157 45.81 -10.72 9.71
C ALA A 157 46.46 -10.23 11.02
#